data_AF-A0A537P2P9-F1
#
_entry.id   AF-A0A537P2P9-F1
#
_cell.length_a   1.000
_cell.length_b   1.000
_cell.length_c   1.000
_cell.angle_alpha   90.00
_cell.angle_beta   90.00
_cell.angle_gamma   90.00
#
_symmetry.space_group_name_H-M   'P 1'
#
loop_
_entity.id
_entity.type
_entity.pdbx_description
1 polymer ?
#
loop_
_entity_poly.entity_id
_entity_poly.type
_entity_poly.pdbx_seq_one_letter_code
_entity_poly.pdbx_strand_id
1 'polypeptide(L)' 'MAEQGLSLKRDAITHRLLAWYDRHRRDLPWRARPGEVPDPYHVWLSEIMLQQTTVATVGIYYRKCIDLWPTV' A
#
# COMPACT_ATOMS: atom_id res chain seq x y z
N MET A 1 9.28 33.89 -6.59
CA MET A 1 10.52 33.07 -6.70
C MET A 1 10.67 32.00 -5.60
N ALA A 2 10.17 32.19 -4.38
CA ALA A 2 10.23 31.17 -3.31
C ALA A 2 9.38 29.90 -3.57
N GLU A 3 8.23 30.04 -4.26
CA GLU A 3 7.33 28.91 -4.55
C GLU A 3 7.91 27.89 -5.54
N GLN A 4 8.66 28.38 -6.54
CA GLN A 4 9.34 27.51 -7.52
C GLN A 4 10.44 26.66 -6.86
N GLY A 5 11.20 27.24 -5.93
CA GLY A 5 12.21 26.51 -5.16
C GLY A 5 11.61 25.44 -4.23
N LEU A 6 10.39 25.65 -3.72
CA LEU A 6 9.69 24.66 -2.90
C LEU A 6 9.12 23.51 -3.74
N SER A 7 8.62 23.80 -4.95
CA SER A 7 8.14 22.78 -5.89
C SER A 7 9.27 21.84 -6.32
N LEU A 8 10.41 22.39 -6.75
CA LEU A 8 11.58 21.58 -7.16
C LEU A 8 12.07 20.66 -6.04
N LYS A 9 12.07 21.13 -4.80
CA LYS A 9 12.42 20.31 -3.64
C LYS A 9 11.40 19.18 -3.39
N ARG A 10 10.10 19.46 -3.53
CA ARG A 10 9.05 18.43 -3.43
C ARG A 10 9.24 17.37 -4.50
N ASP A 11 9.48 17.76 -5.75
CA ASP A 11 9.67 16.84 -6.87
C ASP A 11 10.88 15.93 -6.65
N ALA A 12 11.98 16.49 -6.12
CA ALA A 12 13.17 15.71 -5.77
C ALA A 12 12.91 14.70 -4.65
N ILE A 13 12.12 15.08 -3.63
CA ILE A 13 11.74 14.18 -2.53
C ILE A 13 10.83 13.07 -3.05
N THR A 14 9.81 13.41 -3.83
CA THR A 14 8.85 12.46 -4.41
C THR A 14 9.57 11.43 -5.27
N HIS A 15 10.44 11.85 -6.18
CA HIS A 15 11.20 10.93 -7.03
C HIS A 15 12.08 9.98 -6.21
N ARG A 16 12.79 10.48 -5.20
CA ARG A 16 13.63 9.64 -4.34
C ARG A 16 12.81 8.64 -3.53
N LEU A 17 11.65 9.06 -3.02
CA LEU A 17 10.75 8.20 -2.26
C LEU A 17 10.16 7.09 -3.12
N LEU A 18 9.66 7.43 -4.31
CA LEU A 18 9.10 6.46 -5.25
C LEU A 18 10.18 5.46 -5.72
N ALA A 19 11.36 5.95 -6.09
CA ALA A 19 12.46 5.08 -6.51
C ALA A 19 13.00 4.17 -5.38
N TRP A 20 12.83 4.56 -4.11
CA TRP A 20 13.11 3.68 -2.97
C TRP A 20 11.98 2.66 -2.79
N TYR A 21 10.72 3.09 -2.89
CA TYR A 21 9.54 2.24 -2.74
C TYR A 21 9.52 1.11 -3.78
N ASP A 22 9.84 1.41 -5.04
CA ASP A 22 9.91 0.41 -6.12
C ASP A 22 10.91 -0.72 -5.80
N ARG A 23 11.99 -0.40 -5.08
CA ARG A 23 13.05 -1.35 -4.73
C ARG A 23 12.84 -2.08 -3.41
N HIS A 24 12.18 -1.44 -2.44
CA HIS A 24 12.13 -1.93 -1.06
C HIS A 24 10.71 -2.20 -0.55
N ARG A 25 9.67 -2.05 -1.39
CA ARG A 25 8.30 -2.39 -0.98
C ARG A 25 8.23 -3.83 -0.50
N ARG A 26 7.62 -4.02 0.67
CA ARG A 26 7.30 -5.35 1.19
C ARG A 26 6.23 -6.00 0.32
N ASP A 27 6.41 -7.30 0.08
CA ASP A 27 5.39 -8.16 -0.52
C ASP A 27 4.31 -8.46 0.52
N LEU A 28 3.09 -7.97 0.27
CA LEU A 28 1.94 -8.12 1.16
C LEU A 28 0.75 -8.57 0.31
N PRO A 29 -0.04 -9.55 0.77
CA PRO A 29 -1.04 -10.20 -0.08
C PRO A 29 -2.19 -9.28 -0.51
N TRP A 30 -2.45 -8.20 0.23
CA TRP A 30 -3.44 -7.17 -0.13
C TRP A 30 -2.89 -6.05 -1.02
N ARG A 31 -1.59 -6.03 -1.33
CA ARG A 31 -1.01 -5.00 -2.21
C ARG A 31 -0.94 -5.50 -3.66
N ALA A 32 -1.52 -4.72 -4.56
CA ALA A 32 -1.35 -4.92 -6.00
C ALA A 32 0.14 -4.88 -6.39
N ARG A 33 0.53 -5.74 -7.34
CA ARG A 33 1.86 -5.73 -7.95
C ARG A 33 1.97 -4.60 -8.99
N PRO A 34 3.20 -4.23 -9.39
CA PRO A 34 3.38 -3.25 -10.47
C PRO A 34 2.61 -3.68 -11.73
N GLY A 35 1.75 -2.81 -12.24
CA GLY A 35 0.92 -3.06 -13.42
C GLY A 35 -0.45 -3.72 -13.13
N GLU A 36 -0.73 -4.12 -11.89
CA GLU A 36 -2.03 -4.65 -11.49
C GLU A 36 -2.96 -3.54 -10.99
N VAL A 37 -4.26 -3.66 -11.29
CA VAL A 37 -5.29 -2.80 -10.72
C VAL A 37 -5.60 -3.30 -9.31
N PRO A 38 -5.52 -2.46 -8.26
CA PRO A 38 -5.87 -2.85 -6.91
C PRO A 38 -7.36 -3.21 -6.78
N ASP A 39 -7.65 -4.38 -6.19
CA ASP A 39 -9.03 -4.76 -5.87
C ASP A 39 -9.56 -3.90 -4.70
N PRO A 40 -10.64 -3.12 -4.89
CA PRO A 40 -11.19 -2.26 -3.85
C PRO A 40 -11.60 -3.00 -2.58
N TYR A 41 -12.11 -4.23 -2.69
CA TYR A 41 -12.49 -5.05 -1.53
C TYR A 41 -11.26 -5.45 -0.73
N HIS A 42 -10.20 -5.90 -1.40
CA HIS A 42 -8.95 -6.30 -0.76
C HIS A 42 -8.28 -5.10 -0.07
N VAL A 43 -8.26 -3.94 -0.74
CA VAL A 43 -7.73 -2.69 -0.19
C VAL A 43 -8.50 -2.30 1.07
N TRP A 44 -9.82 -2.16 0.96
CA TRP A 44 -10.69 -1.76 2.07
C TRP A 44 -10.56 -2.70 3.27
N LEU A 45 -10.65 -4.02 3.04
CA LEU A 45 -10.53 -5.01 4.11
C LEU A 45 -9.18 -4.90 4.83
N SER A 46 -8.09 -4.74 4.08
CA SER A 46 -6.75 -4.62 4.67
C SER A 46 -6.58 -3.36 5.51
N GLU A 47 -7.15 -2.22 5.08
CA GLU A 47 -7.10 -0.97 5.83
C GLU A 47 -7.86 -1.08 7.16
N ILE A 48 -9.06 -1.67 7.16
CA ILE A 48 -9.84 -1.89 8.39
C ILE A 48 -9.07 -2.80 9.36
N MET A 49 -8.46 -3.88 8.88
CA MET A 49 -7.67 -4.77 9.74
C MET A 49 -6.44 -4.09 10.33
N LEU A 50 -5.77 -3.20 9.59
CA LEU A 50 -4.52 -2.56 9.99
C LEU A 50 -4.70 -1.42 11.01
N GLN A 51 -5.91 -0.88 11.20
CA GLN A 51 -6.15 0.26 12.11
C GLN A 51 -5.81 0.00 13.58
N GLN A 52 -5.88 -1.26 14.05
CA GLN A 52 -5.57 -1.62 15.44
C GLN A 52 -4.72 -2.90 15.57
N THR A 53 -4.14 -3.38 14.47
CA THR A 53 -3.33 -4.62 14.49
C THR A 53 -2.03 -4.48 13.69
N THR A 54 -1.14 -5.46 13.85
CA THR A 54 0.16 -5.46 13.15
C THR A 54 0.08 -6.23 11.83
N VAL A 55 0.96 -5.87 10.88
CA VAL A 55 1.06 -6.56 9.58
C VAL A 55 1.23 -8.08 9.71
N ALA A 56 1.99 -8.53 10.72
CA ALA A 56 2.19 -9.96 10.97
C ALA A 56 0.88 -10.67 11.35
N THR A 57 0.08 -10.04 12.21
CA THR A 57 -1.24 -10.54 12.60
C THR A 57 -2.21 -10.50 11.42
N VAL A 58 -2.30 -9.36 10.71
CA VAL A 58 -3.23 -9.19 9.58
C VAL A 58 -2.99 -10.24 8.50
N GLY A 59 -1.73 -10.60 8.20
CA GLY A 59 -1.41 -11.64 7.22
C GLY A 59 -2.19 -12.94 7.43
N ILE A 60 -2.37 -13.36 8.68
CA ILE A 60 -3.08 -14.60 9.03
C ILE A 60 -4.60 -14.43 8.85
N TYR A 61 -5.16 -13.35 9.37
CA TYR A 61 -6.61 -13.12 9.34
C TYR A 61 -7.12 -12.73 7.96
N TYR A 62 -6.34 -11.96 7.21
CA TYR A 62 -6.65 -11.59 5.84
C TYR A 62 -6.89 -12.81 4.94
N ARG A 63 -5.97 -13.80 4.98
CA ARG A 63 -6.12 -15.05 4.21
C ARG A 63 -7.40 -15.79 4.60
N LYS A 64 -7.65 -15.95 5.91
CA LYS A 64 -8.87 -16.60 6.41
C LYS A 64 -10.14 -15.88 5.95
N CYS A 65 -10.15 -14.54 5.94
CA CYS A 65 -11.30 -13.78 5.51
C CYS A 65 -11.56 -13.93 4.01
N ILE A 66 -10.54 -13.86 3.16
CA ILE A 66 -10.71 -14.02 1.71
C ILE A 66 -11.11 -15.46 1.35
N ASP A 67 -10.63 -16.46 2.09
CA ASP A 67 -11.06 -17.86 1.89
C ASP A 67 -12.54 -18.07 2.24
N LEU A 68 -13.07 -17.36 3.24
CA LEU A 68 -14.46 -17.46 3.69
C LEU A 68 -15.41 -16.55 2.89
N TRP A 69 -14.95 -15.36 2.54
CA TRP A 69 -15.71 -14.30 1.88
C TRP A 69 -14.85 -13.70 0.76
N PRO A 70 -14.84 -14.32 -0.43
CA PRO A 70 -13.96 -13.88 -1.51
C PRO A 70 -14.44 -12.58 -2.18
N THR A 71 -15.73 -12.25 -2.11
CA THR A 71 -16.32 -11.06 -2.76
C THR A 71 -17.48 -10.50 -1.93
N VAL A 72 -17.82 -9.22 -2.16
CA VAL A 72 -19.00 -8.52 -1.60
C VAL A 72 -20.11 -8.45 -2.63
#